data_AF-A0AAD8YP30-F1
#
_entry.id   AF-A0AAD8YP30-F1
#
_cell.length_a   1.000
_cell.length_b   1.000
_cell.length_c   1.000
_cell.angle_alpha   90.00
_cell.angle_beta   90.00
_cell.angle_gamma   90.00
#
_symmetry.space_group_name_H-M   'P 1'
#
loop_
_entity.id
_entity.type
_entity.pdbx_description
1 polymer ?
#
loop_
_entity_poly.entity_id
_entity_poly.type
_entity_poly.pdbx_seq_one_letter_code
_entity_poly.pdbx_strand_id
1 'polypeptide(L)'
;LIQERRNICKQIHLPAQSGSSRVLQTMRRGLSSDFITGFCGETEEDHQQSVSLIREVGYNVAFLFAYSMRKKTRAYHRLGDDIPAEVKKLSPGGAYLYIPRRCG
;
A
#
# COMPACT_ATOMS: atom_id res chain seq x y z
N LEU A 1 18.71 3.40 4.40
CA LEU A 1 17.97 3.89 5.59
C LEU A 1 17.30 2.82 6.49
N ILE A 2 17.01 1.59 6.05
CA ILE A 2 16.84 0.42 6.96
C ILE A 2 17.97 -0.60 6.74
N GLN A 3 18.27 -0.94 5.48
CA GLN A 3 19.37 -1.86 5.12
C GLN A 3 20.78 -1.41 5.58
N GLU A 4 20.97 -0.11 5.82
CA GLU A 4 22.25 0.48 6.26
C GLU A 4 22.40 0.50 7.79
N ARG A 5 21.33 0.18 8.53
CA ARG A 5 21.32 0.23 10.00
C ARG A 5 21.65 -1.16 10.56
N ARG A 6 22.81 -1.27 11.20
CA ARG A 6 23.32 -2.54 11.76
C ARG A 6 22.45 -3.12 12.88
N ASN A 7 21.56 -2.31 13.46
CA ASN A 7 20.67 -2.68 14.54
C ASN A 7 19.24 -3.04 14.08
N ILE A 8 18.98 -3.12 12.77
CA ILE A 8 17.68 -3.56 12.25
C ILE A 8 17.84 -4.92 11.58
N CYS A 9 17.00 -5.87 11.98
CA CYS A 9 17.01 -7.21 11.42
C CYS A 9 16.75 -7.18 9.91
N LYS A 10 17.54 -7.92 9.14
CA LYS A 10 17.41 -8.02 7.68
C LYS A 10 16.21 -8.88 7.24
N GLN A 11 15.67 -9.68 8.15
CA GLN A 11 14.56 -10.61 7.89
C GLN A 11 13.54 -10.51 9.01
N ILE A 12 12.28 -10.34 8.64
CA ILE A 12 11.14 -10.36 9.58
C ILE A 12 10.31 -11.59 9.23
N HIS A 13 10.16 -12.52 10.17
CA HIS A 13 9.25 -13.66 10.02
C HIS A 13 7.86 -13.25 10.54
N LEU A 14 6.91 -13.09 9.61
CA LEU A 14 5.51 -12.76 9.91
C LEU A 14 4.63 -13.97 9.56
N PRO A 15 4.13 -14.72 10.56
CA PRO A 15 3.32 -15.90 10.28
C PRO A 15 1.93 -15.49 9.78
N ALA A 16 1.61 -15.89 8.55
CA ALA A 16 0.32 -15.61 7.88
C ALA A 16 -0.90 -16.22 8.60
N GLN A 17 -0.69 -17.15 9.54
CA GLN A 17 -1.70 -17.88 10.32
C GLN A 17 -2.57 -18.84 9.49
N SER A 18 -3.32 -18.35 8.50
CA SER A 18 -4.23 -19.18 7.70
C SER A 18 -4.51 -18.56 6.33
N GLY A 19 -4.67 -19.40 5.30
CA GLY A 19 -5.15 -18.97 3.97
C GLY A 19 -6.68 -18.88 3.87
N SER A 20 -7.44 -19.32 4.89
CA SER A 20 -8.90 -19.26 4.87
C SER A 20 -9.39 -17.97 5.52
N SER A 21 -10.05 -17.11 4.74
CA SER A 21 -10.65 -15.87 5.23
C SER A 21 -11.61 -16.11 6.40
N ARG A 22 -12.38 -17.21 6.35
CA ARG A 22 -13.28 -17.62 7.44
C ARG A 22 -12.51 -17.94 8.73
N VAL A 23 -11.40 -18.68 8.64
CA VAL A 23 -10.59 -19.03 9.81
C VAL A 23 -9.93 -17.78 10.40
N LEU A 24 -9.39 -16.89 9.57
CA LEU A 24 -8.81 -15.62 10.02
C LEU A 24 -9.84 -14.75 10.76
N GLN A 25 -11.08 -14.69 10.27
CA GLN A 25 -12.17 -13.98 10.94
C GLN A 25 -12.49 -14.57 12.31
N THR A 26 -12.58 -15.91 12.44
CA THR A 26 -12.78 -16.58 13.73
C THR A 26 -11.65 -16.30 14.71
N MET A 27 -10.41 -16.21 14.23
CA MET A 27 -9.23 -15.83 15.03
C MET A 27 -9.16 -14.33 15.35
N ARG A 28 -10.14 -13.52 14.90
CA ARG A 28 -10.15 -12.05 14.98
C ARG A 28 -8.89 -11.42 14.39
N ARG A 29 -8.40 -11.97 13.29
CA ARG A 29 -7.23 -11.46 12.55
C ARG A 29 -7.70 -10.65 11.35
N GLY A 30 -7.26 -9.39 11.29
CA GLY A 30 -7.47 -8.51 10.15
C GLY A 30 -6.16 -8.18 9.44
N LEU A 31 -6.25 -7.95 8.13
CA LEU A 31 -5.13 -7.45 7.33
C LEU A 31 -5.25 -5.94 7.21
N SER A 32 -4.18 -5.23 7.55
CA SER A 32 -4.05 -3.81 7.30
C SER A 32 -2.78 -3.53 6.52
N SER A 33 -2.83 -2.60 5.58
CA SER A 33 -1.66 -2.21 4.80
C SER A 33 -1.72 -0.74 4.40
N ASP A 34 -0.54 -0.18 4.17
CA ASP A 34 -0.35 1.13 3.57
C ASP A 34 -0.05 0.96 2.07
N PHE A 35 -0.63 1.82 1.25
CA PHE A 35 -0.44 1.88 -0.20
C PHE A 35 0.00 3.29 -0.59
N ILE A 36 0.84 3.36 -1.61
CA ILE A 36 1.27 4.62 -2.20
C ILE A 36 0.73 4.69 -3.62
N THR A 37 0.15 5.82 -4.00
CA THR A 37 -0.36 6.07 -5.36
C THR A 37 0.34 7.26 -6.01
N GLY A 38 0.37 7.30 -7.33
CA GLY A 38 1.03 8.34 -8.11
C GLY A 38 2.55 8.28 -8.05
N PHE A 39 3.12 7.07 -7.97
CA PHE A 39 4.57 6.89 -8.07
C PHE A 39 5.08 7.32 -9.45
N CYS A 40 6.37 7.67 -9.55
CA CYS A 40 7.00 8.05 -10.82
C CYS A 40 6.78 6.96 -11.89
N GLY A 41 6.16 7.32 -13.00
CA GLY A 41 5.81 6.43 -14.11
C GLY A 41 4.60 5.53 -13.89
N GLU A 42 3.81 5.73 -12.83
CA GLU A 42 2.56 4.98 -12.60
C GLU A 42 1.54 5.28 -13.70
N THR A 43 1.16 4.25 -14.46
CA THR A 43 0.10 4.35 -15.46
C THR A 43 -1.28 4.15 -14.85
N GLU A 44 -2.34 4.52 -15.57
CA GLU A 44 -3.72 4.25 -15.14
C GLU A 44 -3.96 2.75 -14.99
N GLU A 45 -3.39 1.92 -15.87
CA GLU A 45 -3.46 0.47 -15.81
C GLU A 45 -2.80 -0.08 -14.52
N ASP A 46 -1.63 0.44 -14.13
CA ASP A 46 -0.96 0.07 -12.87
C ASP A 46 -1.80 0.46 -11.65
N HIS A 47 -2.44 1.63 -11.71
CA HIS A 47 -3.34 2.09 -10.67
C HIS A 47 -4.53 1.15 -10.52
N GLN A 48 -5.18 0.76 -11.62
CA GLN A 48 -6.31 -0.17 -11.60
C GLN A 48 -5.92 -1.57 -11.12
N GLN A 49 -4.70 -2.05 -11.43
CA GLN A 49 -4.17 -3.29 -10.87
C GLN A 49 -4.04 -3.21 -9.35
N SER A 50 -3.54 -2.09 -8.83
CA SER A 50 -3.42 -1.85 -7.38
C SER A 50 -4.79 -1.85 -6.70
N VAL A 51 -5.79 -1.20 -7.32
CA VAL A 51 -7.19 -1.21 -6.84
C VAL A 51 -7.78 -2.63 -6.86
N SER A 52 -7.53 -3.39 -7.92
CA SER A 52 -7.99 -4.79 -8.04
C SER A 52 -7.41 -5.65 -6.91
N LEU A 53 -6.11 -5.53 -6.64
CA LEU A 53 -5.43 -6.24 -5.55
C LEU A 53 -6.05 -5.93 -4.18
N ILE A 54 -6.30 -4.65 -3.90
CA ILE A 54 -6.91 -4.22 -2.63
C ILE A 54 -8.29 -4.86 -2.45
N ARG A 55 -9.08 -4.94 -3.53
CA ARG A 55 -10.41 -5.58 -3.54
C ARG A 55 -10.34 -7.09 -3.34
N GLU A 56 -9.41 -7.75 -4.02
CA GLU A 56 -9.25 -9.21 -3.98
C GLU A 56 -8.78 -9.70 -2.60
N VAL A 57 -7.76 -9.05 -2.03
CA VAL A 57 -7.20 -9.43 -0.72
C VAL A 57 -8.17 -9.09 0.42
N GLY A 58 -9.01 -8.06 0.25
CA GLY A 58 -10.05 -7.70 1.21
C GLY A 58 -9.49 -7.16 2.53
N TYR A 59 -8.53 -6.23 2.47
CA TYR A 59 -7.97 -5.57 3.66
C TYR A 59 -9.07 -5.00 4.57
N ASN A 60 -8.89 -5.15 5.88
CA ASN A 60 -9.77 -4.56 6.89
C ASN A 60 -9.58 -3.05 6.99
N VAL A 61 -8.33 -2.60 6.82
CA VAL A 61 -7.95 -1.19 6.83
C VAL A 61 -6.87 -0.99 5.77
N ALA A 62 -7.07 -0.04 4.87
CA ALA A 62 -6.06 0.36 3.91
C ALA A 62 -5.83 1.88 3.99
N PHE A 63 -4.58 2.28 4.16
CA PHE A 63 -4.17 3.68 4.12
C PHE A 63 -3.59 3.98 2.74
N LEU A 64 -4.08 5.03 2.08
CA LEU A 64 -3.56 5.45 0.78
C LEU A 64 -2.85 6.79 0.93
N PHE A 65 -1.60 6.85 0.47
CA PHE A 65 -0.77 8.04 0.51
C PHE A 65 -0.37 8.44 -0.91
N ALA A 66 -0.51 9.70 -1.26
CA ALA A 66 0.07 10.22 -2.49
C ALA A 66 1.61 10.18 -2.40
N TYR A 67 2.27 9.71 -3.47
CA TYR A 67 3.72 9.71 -3.56
C TYR A 67 4.27 11.13 -3.51
N SER A 68 5.33 11.31 -2.72
CA SER A 68 6.12 12.54 -2.65
C SER A 68 7.59 12.22 -2.85
N MET A 69 8.22 12.90 -3.81
CA MET A 69 9.63 12.71 -4.10
C MET A 69 10.52 13.20 -2.96
N ARG A 70 11.58 12.46 -2.63
CA ARG A 70 12.49 12.76 -1.51
C ARG A 70 13.95 12.75 -1.97
N LYS A 71 14.70 13.82 -1.67
CA LYS A 71 16.07 14.12 -2.16
C LYS A 71 17.16 13.03 -2.00
N LYS A 72 16.90 11.94 -1.27
CA LYS A 72 17.88 10.86 -0.98
C LYS A 72 17.38 9.47 -1.41
N THR A 73 16.33 9.38 -2.21
CA THR A 73 15.81 8.09 -2.67
C THR A 73 16.36 7.73 -4.04
N ARG A 74 16.39 6.43 -4.36
CA ARG A 74 16.76 5.95 -5.69
C ARG A 74 15.88 6.57 -6.78
N ALA A 75 14.60 6.79 -6.47
CA ALA A 75 13.66 7.46 -7.36
C ALA A 75 14.10 8.90 -7.66
N TYR A 76 14.50 9.69 -6.65
CA TYR A 76 14.99 11.06 -6.88
C TYR A 76 16.21 11.13 -7.81
N HIS A 77 17.10 10.12 -7.75
CA HIS A 77 18.31 10.11 -8.58
C HIS A 77 18.11 9.55 -9.99
N ARG A 78 17.04 8.79 -10.23
CA ARG A 78 16.90 7.98 -11.47
C ARG A 78 15.58 8.16 -12.20
N LEU A 79 14.57 8.75 -11.56
CA LEU A 79 13.22 8.89 -12.09
C LEU A 79 12.80 10.37 -12.00
N GLY A 80 12.10 10.86 -13.02
CA GLY A 80 11.42 12.15 -12.98
C GLY A 80 10.08 12.03 -12.24
N ASP A 81 9.65 13.10 -11.57
CA ASP A 81 8.29 13.16 -11.04
C ASP A 81 7.34 13.61 -12.14
N ASP A 82 6.76 12.65 -12.84
CA ASP A 82 5.98 12.83 -14.07
C ASP A 82 4.47 12.77 -13.85
N ILE A 83 4.02 12.39 -12.65
CA ILE A 83 2.60 12.37 -12.30
C ILE A 83 2.16 13.76 -11.79
N PRO A 84 1.21 14.42 -12.45
CA PRO A 84 0.78 15.77 -12.06
C PRO A 84 0.21 15.84 -10.64
N ALA A 85 0.40 16.99 -10.00
CA ALA A 85 -0.01 17.18 -8.61
C ALA A 85 -1.53 17.10 -8.42
N GLU A 86 -2.30 17.48 -9.44
CA GLU A 86 -3.75 17.36 -9.48
C GLU A 86 -4.19 15.89 -9.42
N VAL A 87 -3.53 14.99 -10.17
CA VAL A 87 -3.82 13.55 -10.16
C VAL A 87 -3.53 12.96 -8.78
N LYS A 88 -2.42 13.37 -8.15
CA LYS A 88 -2.06 12.96 -6.78
C LYS A 88 -3.05 13.44 -5.71
N LYS A 89 -3.65 14.62 -5.90
CA LYS A 89 -4.66 15.19 -5.01
C LYS A 89 -6.05 14.57 -5.22
N LEU A 90 -6.35 14.13 -6.44
CA LEU A 90 -7.62 13.49 -6.84
C LEU A 90 -7.65 12.00 -6.50
N SER A 91 -6.48 11.35 -6.51
CA SER A 91 -6.31 10.07 -5.80
C SER A 91 -6.77 10.32 -4.36
N PRO A 92 -7.56 9.43 -3.73
CA PRO A 92 -8.17 9.66 -2.41
C PRO A 92 -7.16 9.68 -1.25
N GLY A 93 -5.96 10.25 -1.47
CA GLY A 93 -4.79 10.37 -0.62
C GLY A 93 -4.95 11.32 0.56
N GLY A 94 -6.07 11.18 1.27
CA GLY A 94 -6.31 11.81 2.56
C GLY A 94 -7.42 11.16 3.38
N ALA A 95 -8.19 10.23 2.82
CA ALA A 95 -9.35 9.65 3.47
C ALA A 95 -9.17 8.14 3.61
N TYR A 96 -9.21 7.68 4.87
CA TYR A 96 -9.40 6.28 5.25
C TYR A 96 -10.31 5.56 4.25
N LEU A 97 -9.79 4.56 3.54
CA LEU A 97 -10.68 3.62 2.87
C LEU A 97 -11.10 2.58 3.91
N TYR A 98 -12.12 2.92 4.69
CA TYR A 98 -12.87 1.90 5.42
C TYR A 98 -13.60 1.08 4.36
N ILE A 99 -13.12 -0.14 4.11
CA ILE A 99 -13.82 -1.09 3.26
C ILE A 99 -14.77 -1.84 4.18
N PRO A 100 -16.07 -1.48 4.28
CA PRO A 100 -17.02 -2.27 5.05
C PRO A 100 -17.03 -3.66 4.44
N ARG A 101 -16.48 -4.65 5.15
CA ARG A 101 -16.68 -6.04 4.76
C ARG A 101 -18.18 -6.30 4.88
N ARG A 102 -18.83 -6.68 3.77
CA ARG A 102 -20.18 -7.25 3.84
C ARG A 102 -20.06 -8.47 4.75
N CYS A 103 -20.64 -8.39 5.94
CA CYS A 103 -20.92 -9.58 6.73
C CYS A 103 -21.86 -10.44 5.87
N GLY A 104 -21.37 -11.59 5.42
CA GLY A 104 -22.18 -12.71 4.96
C GLY A 104 -22.33 -13.70 6.09
#